data_AF-A0A382SGP3-F1
#
_entry.id   AF-A0A382SGP3-F1
#
_cell.length_a   1.000
_cell.length_b   1.000
_cell.length_c   1.000
_cell.angle_alpha   90.00
_cell.angle_beta   90.00
_cell.angle_gamma   90.00
#
_symmetry.space_group_name_H-M   'P 1'
#
loop_
_entity.id
_entity.type
_entity.pdbx_description
1 polymer ?
#
loop_
_entity_poly.entity_id
_entity_poly.type
_entity_poly.pdbx_seq_one_letter_code
_entity_poly.pdbx_strand_id
1 'polypeptide(L)'
;MKNLLNKTLITILVIIFYSELFSSQLHVSINDPVYEYLDRFSTQGVLPSYMNVTLPLTRDYIADMLIILDESRDNLSVVDQKILDEYLADYTYELKDQSYFQLADGENTYHPFR
;
A
#
# COMPACT_ATOMS: atom_id res chain seq x y z
N MET A 1 42.80 12.62 -15.98
CA MET A 1 41.60 12.20 -16.74
C MET A 1 40.81 11.10 -16.03
N LYS A 2 41.41 9.96 -15.64
CA LYS A 2 40.71 8.89 -14.88
C LYS A 2 39.94 9.37 -13.64
N ASN A 3 40.52 10.24 -12.80
CA ASN A 3 39.82 10.78 -11.63
C ASN A 3 38.63 11.68 -11.96
N LEU A 4 38.66 12.38 -13.11
CA LEU A 4 37.54 13.20 -13.56
C LEU A 4 36.41 12.31 -14.09
N LEU A 5 36.79 11.26 -14.84
CA LEU A 5 35.89 10.26 -15.41
C LEU A 5 35.19 9.43 -14.30
N ASN A 6 35.92 9.07 -13.25
CA ASN A 6 35.35 8.39 -12.08
C ASN A 6 34.38 9.29 -11.31
N LYS A 7 34.69 10.59 -11.15
CA LYS A 7 33.79 11.55 -10.50
C LYS A 7 32.48 11.70 -11.29
N THR A 8 32.54 11.86 -12.61
CA THR A 8 31.34 11.93 -13.45
C THR A 8 30.50 10.65 -13.37
N LEU A 9 31.15 9.49 -13.28
CA LEU A 9 30.46 8.19 -13.18
C LEU A 9 29.75 8.04 -11.82
N ILE A 10 30.39 8.47 -10.73
CA ILE A 10 29.77 8.52 -9.39
C ILE A 10 28.56 9.47 -9.39
N THR A 11 28.67 10.65 -10.01
CA THR A 11 27.55 11.60 -10.08
C THR A 11 26.35 11.03 -10.84
N ILE A 12 26.59 10.36 -11.99
CA ILE A 12 25.52 9.70 -12.75
C ILE A 12 24.86 8.61 -11.91
N LEU A 13 25.65 7.81 -11.20
CA LEU A 13 25.15 6.73 -10.35
C LEU A 13 24.26 7.29 -9.23
N VAL A 14 24.68 8.38 -8.56
CA VAL A 14 23.86 9.07 -7.55
C VAL A 14 22.53 9.55 -8.15
N ILE A 15 22.53 10.15 -9.34
CA ILE A 15 21.29 10.64 -9.97
C ILE A 15 20.30 9.48 -10.26
N ILE A 16 20.80 8.32 -10.69
CA ILE A 16 19.95 7.14 -10.97
C ILE A 16 19.32 6.60 -9.69
N PHE A 17 20.05 6.58 -8.56
CA PHE A 17 19.47 6.14 -7.29
C PHE A 17 18.41 7.10 -6.72
N TYR A 18 18.44 8.38 -7.11
CA TYR A 18 17.45 9.36 -6.65
C TYR A 18 16.08 9.23 -7.32
N SER A 19 15.96 8.56 -8.48
CA SER A 19 14.67 8.48 -9.20
C SER A 19 13.65 7.57 -8.54
N GLU A 20 14.08 6.63 -7.69
CA GLU A 20 13.15 5.72 -6.98
C GLU A 20 12.41 6.42 -5.82
N LEU A 21 12.86 7.60 -5.39
CA LEU A 21 12.29 8.32 -4.25
C LEU A 21 10.99 9.07 -4.57
N PHE A 22 10.56 9.11 -5.84
CA PHE A 22 9.42 9.91 -6.29
C PHE A 22 8.37 9.08 -7.04
N SER A 23 8.00 7.91 -6.51
CA SER A 23 6.80 7.23 -6.99
C SER A 23 5.57 8.12 -6.73
N SER A 24 4.72 8.30 -7.75
CA SER A 24 3.52 9.12 -7.61
C SER A 24 2.52 8.42 -6.68
N GLN A 25 2.31 8.98 -5.50
CA GLN A 25 1.36 8.44 -4.52
C GLN A 25 -0.08 8.55 -5.06
N LEU A 26 -0.77 7.41 -5.15
CA LEU A 26 -2.17 7.35 -5.53
C LEU A 26 -3.04 7.78 -4.36
N HIS A 27 -3.82 8.85 -4.52
CA HIS A 27 -4.71 9.35 -3.48
C HIS A 27 -6.10 8.72 -3.61
N VAL A 28 -6.71 8.36 -2.47
CA VAL A 28 -8.07 7.83 -2.40
C VAL A 28 -9.08 8.98 -2.43
N SER A 29 -10.12 8.84 -3.24
CA SER A 29 -11.21 9.84 -3.35
C SER A 29 -11.76 10.21 -1.97
N ILE A 30 -11.97 11.50 -1.69
CA ILE A 30 -12.48 11.98 -0.39
C ILE A 30 -13.84 11.38 0.03
N ASN A 31 -14.62 10.88 -0.94
CA ASN A 31 -15.93 10.27 -0.71
C ASN A 31 -15.87 8.74 -0.62
N ASP A 32 -14.68 8.14 -0.55
CA ASP A 32 -14.51 6.70 -0.45
C ASP A 32 -14.99 6.18 0.92
N PRO A 33 -15.79 5.10 0.98
CA PRO A 33 -16.31 4.56 2.23
C PRO A 33 -15.21 4.03 3.17
N VAL A 34 -13.98 3.80 2.68
CA VAL A 34 -12.86 3.35 3.52
C VAL A 34 -12.58 4.31 4.67
N TYR A 35 -12.81 5.61 4.49
CA TYR A 35 -12.60 6.59 5.55
C TYR A 35 -13.57 6.40 6.71
N GLU A 36 -14.86 6.20 6.42
CA GLU A 36 -15.86 5.95 7.46
C GLU A 36 -15.55 4.65 8.23
N TYR A 37 -15.08 3.63 7.50
CA TYR A 37 -14.68 2.37 8.09
C TYR A 37 -13.50 2.53 9.06
N LEU A 38 -12.43 3.23 8.66
CA LEU A 38 -11.25 3.49 9.49
C LEU A 38 -11.54 4.44 10.66
N ASP A 39 -12.35 5.49 10.42
CA ASP A 39 -12.77 6.45 11.45
C ASP A 39 -13.46 5.73 12.61
N ARG A 40 -14.36 4.79 12.30
CA ARG A 40 -15.05 4.01 13.33
C ARG A 40 -14.06 3.27 14.25
N PHE A 41 -13.01 2.66 13.73
CA PHE A 41 -12.01 1.98 14.56
C PHE A 41 -11.07 2.93 15.30
N SER A 42 -10.80 4.10 14.73
CA SER A 42 -10.09 5.16 15.44
C SER A 42 -10.90 5.65 16.65
N THR A 43 -12.21 5.89 16.49
CA THR A 43 -13.08 6.31 17.60
C THR A 43 -13.25 5.23 18.68
N GLN A 44 -13.20 3.95 18.31
CA GLN A 44 -13.22 2.82 19.25
C GLN A 44 -11.88 2.60 19.96
N GLY A 45 -10.81 3.29 19.54
CA GLY A 45 -9.46 3.13 20.09
C GLY A 45 -8.71 1.89 19.57
N VAL A 46 -9.26 1.19 18.57
CA VAL A 46 -8.62 0.03 17.92
C VAL A 46 -7.50 0.51 16.97
N LEU A 47 -7.71 1.65 16.30
CA LEU A 47 -6.77 2.22 15.34
C LEU A 47 -6.33 3.65 15.75
N PRO A 48 -5.58 3.82 16.85
CA PRO A 48 -5.24 5.14 17.40
C PRO A 48 -4.24 5.93 16.56
N SER A 49 -3.49 5.28 15.67
CA SER A 49 -2.52 5.91 14.76
C SER A 49 -3.15 6.52 13.51
N TYR A 50 -4.44 6.25 13.26
CA TYR A 50 -5.14 6.77 12.10
C TYR A 50 -5.44 8.26 12.25
N MET A 51 -5.06 9.03 11.24
CA MET A 51 -5.26 10.48 11.19
C MET A 51 -5.95 10.88 9.89
N ASN A 52 -7.18 11.39 10.00
CA ASN A 52 -7.99 11.87 8.88
C ASN A 52 -7.89 13.40 8.66
N VAL A 53 -6.91 14.08 9.26
CA VAL A 53 -6.80 15.55 9.22
C VAL A 53 -6.24 16.10 7.89
N THR A 54 -5.69 15.24 7.04
CA THR A 54 -5.04 15.60 5.76
C THR A 54 -5.65 14.88 4.57
N LEU A 55 -6.98 14.67 4.54
CA LEU A 55 -7.64 14.07 3.38
C LEU A 55 -7.38 14.89 2.09
N PRO A 56 -7.31 14.23 0.91
CA PRO A 56 -7.34 12.77 0.71
C PRO A 56 -6.04 12.09 1.15
N LEU A 57 -6.13 10.86 1.63
CA LEU A 57 -4.98 10.05 2.03
C LEU A 57 -4.49 9.19 0.86
N THR A 58 -3.25 8.75 0.94
CA THR A 58 -2.66 7.87 -0.07
C THR A 58 -3.14 6.44 0.13
N ARG A 59 -3.19 5.66 -0.95
CA ARG A 59 -3.54 4.23 -0.89
C ARG A 59 -2.56 3.46 -0.02
N ASP A 60 -1.26 3.79 -0.08
CA ASP A 60 -0.23 3.20 0.79
C ASP A 60 -0.53 3.41 2.27
N TYR A 61 -0.93 4.64 2.66
CA TYR A 61 -1.28 4.93 4.05
C TYR A 61 -2.53 4.15 4.48
N ILE A 62 -3.54 4.04 3.61
CA ILE A 62 -4.72 3.23 3.90
C ILE A 62 -4.35 1.75 4.05
N ALA A 63 -3.48 1.23 3.19
CA ALA A 63 -2.98 -0.15 3.29
C ALA A 63 -2.26 -0.39 4.63
N ASP A 64 -1.40 0.53 5.07
CA ASP A 64 -0.75 0.46 6.39
C ASP A 64 -1.77 0.40 7.53
N MET A 65 -2.84 1.19 7.44
CA MET A 65 -3.91 1.17 8.44
C MET A 65 -4.70 -0.14 8.44
N LEU A 66 -4.94 -0.71 7.26
CA LEU A 66 -5.61 -2.01 7.11
C LEU A 66 -4.76 -3.15 7.68
N ILE A 67 -3.43 -3.10 7.55
CA ILE A 67 -2.52 -4.06 8.19
C ILE A 67 -2.65 -4.00 9.71
N ILE A 68 -2.62 -2.79 10.29
CA ILE A 68 -2.77 -2.63 11.74
C ILE A 68 -4.13 -3.16 12.22
N LEU A 69 -5.20 -2.94 11.45
CA LEU A 69 -6.50 -3.52 11.76
C LEU A 69 -6.49 -5.05 11.71
N ASP A 70 -5.82 -5.64 10.71
CA ASP A 70 -5.68 -7.09 10.56
C ASP A 70 -4.92 -7.72 11.72
N GLU A 71 -3.88 -7.06 12.24
CA GLU A 71 -3.18 -7.49 13.45
C GLU A 71 -4.10 -7.50 14.69
N SER A 72 -5.12 -6.64 14.70
CA SER A 72 -6.11 -6.54 15.76
C SER A 72 -7.43 -7.28 15.46
N ARG A 73 -7.47 -8.12 14.42
CA ARG A 73 -8.68 -8.76 13.85
C ARG A 73 -9.58 -9.44 14.88
N ASP A 74 -9.01 -10.06 15.90
CA ASP A 74 -9.77 -10.75 16.96
C ASP A 74 -10.65 -9.80 17.78
N ASN A 75 -10.36 -8.49 17.76
CA ASN A 75 -11.16 -7.45 18.42
C ASN A 75 -12.30 -6.91 17.55
N LEU A 76 -12.35 -7.30 16.26
CA LEU A 76 -13.37 -6.86 15.32
C LEU A 76 -14.60 -7.78 15.38
N SER A 77 -15.78 -7.22 15.06
CA SER A 77 -16.97 -8.05 14.88
C SER A 77 -16.84 -8.92 13.62
N VAL A 78 -17.59 -10.03 13.55
CA VAL A 78 -17.60 -10.91 12.36
C VAL A 78 -17.96 -10.15 11.08
N VAL A 79 -18.82 -9.12 11.18
CA VAL A 79 -19.17 -8.29 10.02
C VAL A 79 -17.99 -7.42 9.62
N ASP A 80 -17.31 -6.82 10.60
CA ASP A 80 -16.18 -5.94 10.34
C ASP A 80 -14.96 -6.69 9.81
N GLN A 81 -14.74 -7.93 10.26
CA GLN A 81 -13.70 -8.80 9.71
C GLN A 81 -13.92 -9.09 8.22
N LYS A 82 -15.17 -9.25 7.79
CA LYS A 82 -15.51 -9.46 6.37
C LYS A 82 -15.30 -8.19 5.54
N ILE A 83 -15.67 -7.03 6.08
CA ILE A 83 -15.40 -5.75 5.42
C ILE A 83 -13.88 -5.53 5.33
N LEU A 84 -13.12 -5.90 6.37
CA LEU A 84 -11.66 -5.86 6.35
C LEU A 84 -11.11 -6.75 5.23
N ASP A 85 -11.62 -7.97 5.06
CA ASP A 85 -11.21 -8.88 3.99
C ASP A 85 -11.44 -8.28 2.60
N GLU A 86 -12.57 -7.59 2.39
CA GLU A 86 -12.87 -6.88 1.15
C GLU A 86 -11.84 -5.76 0.88
N TYR A 87 -11.50 -4.97 1.89
CA TYR A 87 -10.48 -3.92 1.74
C TYR A 87 -9.08 -4.50 1.54
N LEU A 88 -8.67 -5.54 2.29
CA LEU A 88 -7.38 -6.19 2.07
C LEU A 88 -7.26 -6.76 0.65
N ALA A 89 -8.37 -7.28 0.09
CA ALA A 89 -8.41 -7.71 -1.30
C ALA A 89 -8.25 -6.52 -2.28
N ASP A 90 -8.95 -5.41 -2.06
CA ASP A 90 -8.85 -4.22 -2.93
C ASP A 90 -7.45 -3.57 -2.89
N TYR A 91 -6.79 -3.60 -1.72
CA TYR A 91 -5.46 -3.03 -1.51
C TYR A 91 -4.32 -4.04 -1.74
N THR A 92 -4.59 -5.15 -2.44
CA THR A 92 -3.60 -6.21 -2.68
C THR A 92 -2.31 -5.69 -3.35
N TYR A 93 -2.41 -4.67 -4.22
CA TYR A 93 -1.25 -4.11 -4.91
C TYR A 93 -0.31 -3.34 -3.99
N GLU A 94 -0.86 -2.67 -2.98
CA GLU A 94 -0.11 -1.98 -1.95
C GLU A 94 0.47 -2.97 -0.92
N LEU A 95 -0.25 -4.06 -0.64
CA LEU A 95 0.11 -5.03 0.40
C LEU A 95 1.12 -6.11 -0.08
N LYS A 96 1.17 -6.41 -1.38
CA LYS A 96 2.09 -7.40 -1.95
C LYS A 96 3.31 -6.72 -2.55
N ASP A 97 4.48 -7.27 -2.23
CA ASP A 97 5.77 -6.91 -2.82
C ASP A 97 5.82 -7.16 -4.35
N GLN A 98 4.92 -8.01 -4.87
CA GLN A 98 4.81 -8.35 -6.28
C GLN A 98 3.63 -7.61 -6.92
N SER A 99 3.93 -6.58 -7.72
CA SER A 99 2.91 -5.73 -8.35
C SER A 99 2.16 -6.39 -9.51
N TYR A 100 2.49 -7.63 -9.89
CA TYR A 100 1.93 -8.32 -11.06
C TYR A 100 1.62 -9.78 -10.79
N PHE A 101 0.59 -10.28 -11.47
CA PHE A 101 0.22 -11.70 -11.43
C PHE A 101 1.38 -12.56 -11.93
N GLN A 102 1.88 -13.44 -11.08
CA GLN A 102 2.84 -14.46 -11.49
C GLN A 102 2.10 -15.71 -11.94
N LEU A 103 2.53 -16.28 -13.07
CA LEU A 103 2.10 -17.62 -13.47
C LEU A 103 2.62 -18.63 -12.44
N ALA A 104 1.84 -19.68 -12.18
CA ALA A 104 2.34 -20.79 -11.38
C ALA A 104 3.55 -21.43 -12.07
N ASP A 105 4.50 -21.94 -11.28
CA ASP A 105 5.70 -22.58 -11.82
C ASP A 105 5.34 -23.69 -12.82
N GLY A 106 5.83 -23.55 -14.05
CA GLY A 106 5.56 -24.48 -15.15
C GLY A 106 4.36 -24.13 -16.03
N GLU A 107 3.60 -23.08 -15.71
CA GLU A 107 2.57 -22.53 -16.60
C GLU A 107 3.13 -21.42 -17.50
N ASN A 108 2.72 -21.42 -18.76
CA ASN A 108 3.06 -20.42 -19.76
C ASN A 108 1.82 -19.65 -20.26
N THR A 109 0.66 -19.92 -19.66
CA THR A 109 -0.63 -19.37 -20.08
C THR A 109 -1.33 -18.75 -18.89
N TYR A 110 -1.79 -17.50 -19.05
CA TYR A 110 -2.53 -16.78 -18.03
C TYR A 110 -3.98 -17.27 -17.95
N HIS A 111 -4.44 -17.57 -16.73
CA HIS A 111 -5.81 -18.01 -16.46
C HIS A 111 -6.47 -17.12 -15.39
N PRO A 112 -7.16 -16.04 -15.79
CA PRO A 112 -7.70 -15.04 -14.86
C PRO A 112 -8.84 -15.52 -13.94
N PHE A 113 -9.46 -16.68 -14.21
CA PHE A 113 -10.72 -17.11 -13.59
C PHE A 113 -10.70 -18.56 -13.07
N ARG A 114 -9.53 -19.09 -12.71
CA ARG A 114 -9.47 -20.44 -12.11
C ARG A 114 -9.92 -20.44 -10.65
#